data_AF-A0A5E4JPC0-F1
#
_entry.id   AF-A0A5E4JPC0-F1
#
_cell.length_a   1.000
_cell.length_b   1.000
_cell.length_c   1.000
_cell.angle_alpha   90.00
_cell.angle_beta   90.00
_cell.angle_gamma   90.00
#
_symmetry.space_group_name_H-M   'P 1'
#
loop_
_entity.id
_entity.type
_entity.pdbx_description
1 polymer ?
#
loop_
_entity_poly.entity_id
_entity_poly.type
_entity_poly.pdbx_seq_one_letter_code
_entity_poly.pdbx_strand_id
1 'polypeptide(L)' 'MAGKKKSAGQGKKPHKNKPTSKKYTKYTISGDKVTRAKCCPRCGPGVFLMDSQGRLYCGKCHYSEFNTKK' A
#
# COMPACT_ATOMS: atom_id res chain seq x y z
N MET A 1 -42.40 -34.64 -12.81
CA MET A 1 -42.22 -33.23 -13.20
C MET A 1 -41.08 -32.63 -12.38
N ALA A 2 -39.86 -32.61 -12.94
CA ALA A 2 -38.68 -32.09 -12.23
C ALA A 2 -38.62 -30.56 -12.38
N GLY A 3 -39.03 -29.84 -11.33
CA GLY A 3 -38.94 -28.39 -11.26
C GLY A 3 -37.47 -27.94 -11.19
N LYS A 4 -36.95 -27.38 -12.29
CA LYS A 4 -35.66 -26.67 -12.31
C LYS A 4 -35.74 -25.44 -11.40
N LYS A 5 -35.18 -25.52 -10.19
CA LYS A 5 -34.90 -24.34 -9.35
C LYS A 5 -33.89 -23.46 -10.08
N LYS A 6 -34.33 -22.30 -10.58
CA LYS A 6 -33.47 -21.26 -11.15
C LYS A 6 -32.58 -20.71 -10.02
N SER A 7 -31.29 -20.96 -10.10
CA SER A 7 -30.28 -20.38 -9.19
C SER A 7 -30.26 -18.87 -9.38
N ALA A 8 -30.61 -18.13 -8.32
CA ALA A 8 -30.55 -16.68 -8.27
C ALA A 8 -29.13 -16.20 -8.62
N GLY A 9 -29.00 -15.47 -9.73
CA GLY A 9 -27.74 -14.91 -10.19
C GLY A 9 -27.22 -13.90 -9.17
N GLN A 10 -26.02 -14.14 -8.67
CA GLN A 10 -25.34 -13.21 -7.77
C GLN A 10 -25.06 -11.91 -8.56
N GLY A 11 -25.73 -10.82 -8.17
CA GLY A 11 -25.54 -9.50 -8.79
C GLY A 11 -24.09 -9.02 -8.69
N LYS A 12 -23.68 -8.20 -9.66
CA LYS A 12 -22.33 -7.61 -9.70
C LYS A 12 -22.11 -6.74 -8.46
N LYS A 13 -21.08 -7.04 -7.67
CA LYS A 13 -20.71 -6.28 -6.46
C LYS A 13 -20.47 -4.80 -6.83
N PRO A 14 -20.98 -3.83 -6.05
CA PRO A 14 -20.80 -2.42 -6.33
C PRO A 14 -19.31 -2.05 -6.28
N HIS A 15 -18.87 -1.25 -7.26
CA HIS A 15 -17.49 -0.77 -7.32
C HIS A 15 -17.26 0.27 -6.21
N LYS A 16 -16.44 -0.07 -5.22
CA LYS A 16 -15.96 0.89 -4.22
C LYS A 16 -14.73 1.62 -4.76
N ASN A 17 -14.80 2.96 -4.75
CA ASN A 17 -13.67 3.80 -5.09
C ASN A 17 -12.55 3.64 -4.05
N LYS A 18 -11.32 3.40 -4.50
CA LYS A 18 -10.15 3.28 -3.62
C LYS A 18 -9.65 4.68 -3.27
N PRO A 19 -9.31 4.95 -1.99
CA PRO A 19 -8.77 6.24 -1.61
C PRO A 19 -7.45 6.50 -2.32
N THR A 20 -7.22 7.75 -2.70
CA THR A 20 -6.00 8.22 -3.36
C THR A 20 -4.79 8.06 -2.45
N SER A 21 -3.62 7.77 -3.04
CA SER A 21 -2.39 7.55 -2.28
C SER A 21 -1.93 8.85 -1.60
N LYS A 22 -1.82 8.86 -0.26
CA LYS A 22 -1.34 10.00 0.54
C LYS A 22 0.19 10.13 0.55
N LYS A 23 0.82 10.17 -0.62
CA LYS A 23 2.30 10.23 -0.76
C LYS A 23 2.90 11.51 -0.18
N TYR A 24 2.14 12.60 -0.14
CA TYR A 24 2.57 13.90 0.39
C TYR A 24 2.98 13.83 1.87
N THR A 25 2.42 12.90 2.65
CA THR A 25 2.73 12.74 4.09
C THR A 25 4.16 12.26 4.36
N LYS A 26 4.87 11.76 3.35
CA LYS A 26 6.24 11.24 3.47
C LYS A 26 7.33 12.30 3.21
N TYR A 27 6.92 13.53 2.96
CA TYR A 27 7.80 14.69 2.83
C TYR A 27 7.63 15.59 4.04
N THR A 28 8.72 15.86 4.74
CA THR A 28 8.77 16.80 5.86
C THR A 28 9.65 17.99 5.47
N ILE A 29 9.17 19.20 5.75
CA ILE A 29 9.90 20.43 5.46
C ILE A 29 10.52 20.88 6.78
N SER A 30 11.85 20.94 6.83
CA SER A 30 12.60 21.41 7.99
C SER A 30 13.36 22.67 7.57
N GLY A 31 12.71 23.82 7.70
CA GLY A 31 13.23 25.11 7.21
C GLY A 31 13.50 25.06 5.71
N ASP A 32 14.78 25.22 5.33
CA ASP A 32 15.22 25.25 3.93
C ASP A 32 15.51 23.86 3.33
N LYS A 33 15.38 22.79 4.12
CA LYS A 33 15.72 21.42 3.68
C LYS A 33 14.48 20.53 3.63
N VAL A 34 14.26 19.90 2.47
CA VAL A 34 13.22 18.87 2.29
C VAL A 34 13.79 17.52 2.73
N THR A 35 13.28 16.99 3.85
CA THR A 35 13.61 15.65 4.32
C THR A 35 12.62 14.63 3.75
N ARG A 36 13.16 13.57 3.13
CA ARG A 36 12.38 12.49 2.51
C ARG A 36 12.41 11.26 3.42
N ALA A 37 11.26 10.60 3.58
CA ALA A 37 11.21 9.31 4.27
C ALA A 37 12.02 8.22 3.54
N LYS A 38 12.31 7.12 4.25
CA LYS A 38 13.10 5.99 3.72
C LYS A 38 12.56 5.51 2.36
N CYS A 39 13.43 5.56 1.36
CA CYS A 39 13.16 5.09 0.00
C CYS A 39 13.69 3.68 -0.19
N CYS A 40 13.06 2.89 -1.05
CA CYS A 40 13.51 1.54 -1.33
C CYS A 40 14.82 1.55 -2.14
N PRO A 41 15.89 0.86 -1.70
CA PRO A 41 17.17 0.83 -2.40
C PRO A 41 17.09 0.14 -3.78
N ARG A 42 16.10 -0.72 -3.98
CA ARG A 42 15.90 -1.46 -5.24
C ARG A 42 14.99 -0.76 -6.25
N CYS A 43 14.03 0.05 -5.78
CA CYS A 43 13.07 0.73 -6.66
C CYS A 43 13.45 2.17 -6.98
N GLY A 44 14.41 2.74 -6.24
CA GLY A 44 14.89 4.08 -6.49
C GLY A 44 14.04 5.19 -5.85
N PRO A 45 14.38 6.46 -6.15
CA PRO A 45 13.76 7.62 -5.53
C PRO A 45 12.26 7.72 -5.88
N GLY A 46 11.43 7.99 -4.87
CA GLY A 46 9.97 8.14 -5.02
C GLY A 46 9.15 6.91 -4.64
N VAL A 47 9.80 5.76 -4.39
CA VAL A 47 9.14 4.58 -3.80
C VAL A 47 9.46 4.52 -2.31
N PHE A 48 8.53 5.04 -1.51
CA PHE A 48 8.64 5.01 -0.05
C PHE A 48 8.39 3.60 0.50
N LEU A 49 9.14 3.27 1.54
CA LEU A 49 8.89 2.09 2.36
C LEU A 49 7.70 2.37 3.29
N MET A 50 6.79 1.40 3.38
CA MET A 50 5.72 1.38 4.36
C MET A 50 6.32 1.01 5.71
N ASP A 51 6.26 1.94 6.65
CA ASP A 51 6.61 1.71 8.05
C ASP A 51 5.42 1.06 8.75
N SER A 52 5.61 -0.19 9.16
CA SER A 52 4.68 -0.96 9.98
C SER A 52 5.39 -1.41 11.26
N GLN A 53 4.64 -1.84 12.27
CA GLN A 53 5.20 -2.27 13.57
C GLN A 53 6.20 -3.43 13.37
N GLY A 54 7.49 -3.08 13.30
CA GLY A 54 8.60 -4.02 13.16
C GLY A 54 9.08 -4.30 11.72
N ARG A 55 8.51 -3.67 10.67
CA ARG A 55 8.95 -3.89 9.28
C ARG A 55 8.78 -2.66 8.39
N LEU A 56 9.79 -2.43 7.56
CA LEU A 56 9.74 -1.53 6.41
C LEU A 56 9.46 -2.37 5.16
N TYR A 57 8.34 -2.12 4.48
CA TYR A 57 7.91 -2.91 3.33
C TYR A 57 7.77 -2.08 2.05
N CYS A 58 8.33 -2.58 0.95
CA CYS A 58 8.16 -1.98 -0.37
C CYS A 58 7.04 -2.69 -1.14
N GLY A 59 5.97 -1.97 -1.46
CA GLY A 59 4.85 -2.52 -2.25
C GLY A 59 5.15 -2.77 -3.73
N LYS A 60 6.30 -2.30 -4.26
CA LYS A 60 6.68 -2.45 -5.68
C LYS A 60 7.56 -3.68 -5.94
N CYS A 61 8.56 -3.92 -5.09
CA CYS A 61 9.50 -5.04 -5.24
C CYS A 61 9.41 -6.09 -4.12
N HIS A 62 8.41 -5.97 -3.24
CA HIS A 62 8.23 -6.82 -2.06
C HIS A 62 9.41 -6.83 -1.08
N TYR A 63 10.35 -5.89 -1.20
CA TYR A 63 11.45 -5.75 -0.26
C TYR A 63 10.96 -5.47 1.15
N SER A 64 11.64 -6.07 2.12
CA SER A 64 11.23 -6.05 3.51
C SER A 64 12.47 -5.96 4.38
N GLU A 65 12.62 -4.88 5.11
CA GLU A 65 13.58 -4.78 6.20
C GLU A 65 12.80 -4.96 7.49
N PHE A 66 13.18 -5.95 8.30
CA PHE A 66 12.60 -6.11 9.63
C PHE A 66 13.51 -5.37 10.60
N ASN A 67 13.00 -4.33 11.25
CA ASN A 67 13.69 -3.71 12.36
C ASN A 67 13.43 -4.59 13.60
N THR A 68 14.03 -5.77 13.62
CA THR A 68 14.15 -6.53 14.87
C THR A 68 15.09 -5.72 15.76
N LYS A 69 14.54 -4.91 16.65
CA LYS A 69 15.28 -4.50 17.85
C LYS A 69 15.59 -5.80 18.59
N LYS A 70 16.81 -6.30 18.44
CA LYS A 70 17.40 -7.22 19.42
C LYS A 70 17.62 -6.44 20.71
#